data_AF-A0A800K3T8-F1
#
_entry.id   AF-A0A800K3T8-F1
#
_cell.length_a   1.000
_cell.length_b   1.000
_cell.length_c   1.000
_cell.angle_alpha   90.00
_cell.angle_beta   90.00
_cell.angle_gamma   90.00
#
_symmetry.space_group_name_H-M   'P 1'
#
loop_
_entity.id
_entity.type
_entity.pdbx_description
1 polymer ?
#
loop_
_entity_poly.entity_id
_entity_poly.type
_entity_poly.pdbx_seq_one_letter_code
_entity_poly.pdbx_strand_id
1 'polypeptide(L)'
;SSFFTSLVVWAIFKWENVSDDSRANRWLVFIAFIMGVSIGVHLLNLLTIPALAFVYYFKRFKPSRLGIISAGVISIIILGFIQFVVILKMPEAITTAELFFTNTLGMPFNTGSWFIVFISLTFILVGVWATHKYEEDIDYALSGSVISGFDFRTSCEGTD
;
A
#
# COMPACT_ATOMS: atom_id res chain seq x y z
N SER A 1 5.84 -17.28 -12.30
CA SER A 1 6.14 -15.85 -12.04
C SER A 1 5.83 -14.96 -13.24
N SER A 2 6.12 -15.41 -14.47
CA SER A 2 6.02 -14.57 -15.69
C SER A 2 4.61 -14.20 -16.16
N PHE A 3 3.59 -15.02 -15.86
CA PHE A 3 2.19 -14.72 -16.24
C PHE A 3 1.62 -13.54 -15.45
N PHE A 4 1.85 -13.48 -14.14
CA PHE A 4 1.38 -12.37 -13.31
C PHE A 4 2.15 -11.08 -13.61
N THR A 5 3.48 -11.16 -13.79
CA THR A 5 4.28 -9.98 -14.11
C THR A 5 3.94 -9.42 -15.49
N SER A 6 3.70 -10.26 -16.51
CA SER A 6 3.28 -9.76 -17.83
C SER A 6 1.89 -9.11 -17.78
N LEU A 7 0.97 -9.61 -16.97
CA LEU A 7 -0.37 -9.04 -16.81
C LEU A 7 -0.33 -7.70 -16.06
N VAL A 8 0.50 -7.57 -15.02
CA VAL A 8 0.73 -6.29 -14.32
C VAL A 8 1.39 -5.27 -15.24
N VAL A 9 2.42 -5.67 -15.99
CA VAL A 9 3.08 -4.80 -16.98
C VAL A 9 2.11 -4.39 -18.09
N TRP A 10 1.24 -5.29 -18.56
CA TRP A 10 0.20 -4.92 -19.52
C TRP A 10 -0.81 -3.92 -18.92
N ALA A 11 -1.25 -4.16 -17.68
CA ALA A 11 -2.19 -3.28 -16.99
C ALA A 11 -1.60 -1.89 -16.73
N ILE A 12 -0.30 -1.78 -16.46
CA ILE A 12 0.36 -0.50 -16.22
C ILE A 12 0.41 0.37 -17.48
N PHE A 13 0.75 -0.23 -18.63
CA PHE A 13 0.72 0.48 -19.91
C PHE A 13 -0.70 0.83 -20.32
N LYS A 14 -1.68 -0.01 -19.98
CA LYS A 14 -3.08 0.28 -20.25
C LYS A 14 -3.62 1.41 -19.37
N TRP A 15 -3.21 1.47 -18.10
CA TRP A 15 -3.50 2.60 -17.21
C TRP A 15 -2.88 3.89 -17.74
N GLU A 16 -1.60 3.84 -18.12
CA GLU A 16 -0.85 5.00 -18.63
C GLU A 16 -1.55 5.61 -19.86
N ASN A 17 -2.02 4.79 -20.80
CA ASN A 17 -2.73 5.24 -22.00
C ASN A 17 -4.15 5.82 -21.72
N VAL A 18 -4.79 5.50 -20.58
CA VAL A 18 -6.17 5.92 -20.25
C VAL A 18 -6.21 6.93 -19.09
N SER A 19 -5.04 7.39 -18.65
CA SER A 19 -4.85 8.08 -17.37
C SER A 19 -5.41 9.50 -17.28
N ASP A 20 -5.98 10.06 -18.36
CA ASP A 20 -6.63 11.38 -18.38
C ASP A 20 -8.17 11.29 -18.32
N ASP A 21 -8.74 10.07 -18.30
CA ASP A 21 -10.19 9.83 -18.18
C ASP A 21 -10.53 9.38 -16.75
N SER A 22 -11.74 9.72 -16.25
CA SER A 22 -12.25 9.30 -14.93
C SER A 22 -12.23 7.76 -14.75
N ARG A 23 -12.12 7.03 -15.86
CA ARG A 23 -12.00 5.57 -15.92
C ARG A 23 -10.62 5.03 -15.49
N ALA A 24 -9.61 5.88 -15.28
CA ALA A 24 -8.27 5.47 -14.84
C ALA A 24 -8.29 4.74 -13.49
N ASN A 25 -9.20 5.10 -12.57
CA ASN A 25 -9.29 4.49 -11.24
C ASN A 25 -9.56 2.98 -11.30
N ARG A 26 -10.33 2.50 -12.28
CA ARG A 26 -10.64 1.06 -12.42
C ARG A 26 -9.39 0.23 -12.74
N TRP A 27 -8.47 0.80 -13.51
CA TRP A 27 -7.20 0.13 -13.82
C TRP A 27 -6.25 0.11 -12.62
N LEU A 28 -6.26 1.15 -11.77
CA LEU A 28 -5.50 1.13 -10.50
C LEU A 28 -6.00 0.03 -9.56
N VAL A 29 -7.32 -0.12 -9.41
CA VAL A 29 -7.91 -1.19 -8.59
C VAL A 29 -7.58 -2.57 -9.17
N PHE A 30 -7.60 -2.72 -10.50
CA PHE A 30 -7.21 -3.97 -11.15
C PHE A 30 -5.74 -4.33 -10.90
N ILE A 31 -4.83 -3.35 -11.00
CA ILE A 31 -3.40 -3.55 -10.68
C ILE A 31 -3.25 -3.94 -9.20
N ALA A 32 -3.93 -3.24 -8.28
CA ALA A 32 -3.89 -3.56 -6.84
C ALA A 32 -4.39 -4.98 -6.55
N PHE A 33 -5.45 -5.43 -7.22
CA PHE A 33 -5.99 -6.78 -7.07
C PHE A 33 -4.99 -7.85 -7.50
N ILE A 34 -4.38 -7.71 -8.69
CA ILE A 34 -3.41 -8.69 -9.19
C ILE A 34 -2.14 -8.68 -8.35
N MET A 35 -1.71 -7.51 -7.88
CA MET A 35 -0.59 -7.39 -6.95
C MET A 35 -0.86 -8.15 -5.65
N GLY A 36 -2.05 -8.01 -5.07
CA GLY A 36 -2.46 -8.74 -3.87
C GLY A 36 -2.47 -10.25 -4.06
N VAL A 37 -3.11 -10.73 -5.13
CA VAL A 37 -3.15 -12.16 -5.47
C VAL A 37 -1.74 -12.71 -5.70
N SER A 38 -0.87 -11.92 -6.33
CA SER A 38 0.52 -12.32 -6.56
C SER A 38 1.33 -12.46 -5.28
N ILE A 39 1.10 -11.65 -4.24
CA ILE A 39 1.81 -11.78 -2.95
C ILE A 39 1.50 -13.13 -2.29
N GLY A 40 0.27 -13.63 -2.44
CA GLY A 40 -0.15 -14.93 -1.92
C GLY A 40 0.47 -16.13 -2.66
N VAL A 41 0.76 -16.01 -3.95
CA VAL A 41 1.31 -17.11 -4.77
C VAL A 41 2.84 -17.04 -4.90
N HIS A 42 3.41 -15.84 -5.09
CA HIS A 42 4.83 -15.65 -5.28
C HIS A 42 5.30 -14.24 -4.88
N LEU A 43 6.17 -14.20 -3.85
CA LEU A 43 6.66 -12.98 -3.18
C LEU A 43 7.49 -12.03 -4.05
N LEU A 44 7.96 -12.47 -5.23
CA LEU A 44 8.90 -11.70 -6.05
C LEU A 44 8.26 -10.56 -6.86
N ASN A 45 6.93 -10.50 -6.94
CA ASN A 45 6.26 -9.47 -7.72
C ASN A 45 6.24 -8.09 -7.02
N LEU A 46 6.82 -7.94 -5.82
CA LEU A 46 6.98 -6.61 -5.22
C LEU A 46 7.89 -5.68 -6.04
N LEU A 47 8.70 -6.23 -6.96
CA LEU A 47 9.53 -5.47 -7.89
C LEU A 47 8.74 -4.55 -8.84
N THR A 48 7.44 -4.82 -9.07
CA THR A 48 6.60 -3.93 -9.89
C THR A 48 6.23 -2.63 -9.16
N ILE A 49 6.37 -2.55 -7.84
CA ILE A 49 6.15 -1.29 -7.08
C ILE A 49 7.17 -0.21 -7.50
N PRO A 50 8.49 -0.47 -7.53
CA PRO A 50 9.46 0.47 -8.08
C PRO A 50 9.16 0.87 -9.53
N ALA A 51 8.77 -0.08 -10.38
CA ALA A 51 8.44 0.21 -11.77
C ALA A 51 7.25 1.17 -11.87
N LEU A 52 6.21 0.98 -11.04
CA LEU A 52 5.05 1.88 -10.95
C LEU A 52 5.42 3.26 -10.42
N ALA A 53 6.26 3.34 -9.39
CA ALA A 53 6.74 4.61 -8.85
C ALA A 53 7.54 5.40 -9.90
N PHE A 54 8.35 4.70 -10.71
CA PHE A 54 9.14 5.31 -11.78
C PHE A 54 8.25 5.84 -12.92
N VAL A 55 7.24 5.07 -13.35
CA VAL A 55 6.24 5.51 -14.34
C VAL A 55 5.44 6.71 -13.82
N TYR A 56 5.05 6.71 -12.56
CA TYR A 56 4.35 7.83 -11.93
C TYR A 56 5.22 9.11 -11.90
N TYR A 57 6.50 8.98 -11.54
CA TYR A 57 7.44 10.09 -11.50
C TYR A 57 7.61 10.74 -12.88
N PHE A 58 7.76 9.94 -13.93
CA PHE A 58 7.91 10.45 -15.30
C PHE A 58 6.65 11.14 -15.85
N LYS A 59 5.45 10.75 -15.41
CA LYS A 59 4.22 11.43 -15.84
C LYS A 59 4.03 12.79 -15.16
N ARG A 60 4.38 12.91 -13.87
CA ARG A 60 4.02 14.09 -13.05
C ARG A 60 5.10 15.19 -13.00
N PHE A 61 6.36 14.88 -13.33
CA PHE A 61 7.48 15.82 -13.18
C PHE A 61 8.30 15.98 -14.47
N LYS A 62 8.79 17.20 -14.74
CA LYS A 62 9.77 17.45 -15.80
C LYS A 62 11.03 16.62 -15.52
N PRO A 63 11.54 15.82 -16.48
CA PRO A 63 12.65 14.91 -16.23
C PRO A 63 13.95 15.69 -15.96
N SER A 64 14.29 15.84 -14.69
CA SER A 64 15.63 16.26 -14.24
C SER A 64 16.46 15.01 -13.94
N ARG A 65 17.70 14.94 -14.46
CA ARG A 65 18.59 13.78 -14.27
C ARG A 65 18.81 13.43 -12.79
N LEU A 66 18.83 14.44 -11.92
CA LEU A 66 18.96 14.27 -10.47
C LEU A 66 17.68 13.72 -9.83
N GLY A 67 16.51 14.10 -10.34
CA GLY A 67 15.23 13.65 -9.79
C GLY A 67 14.86 12.21 -10.17
N ILE A 68 15.33 11.74 -11.33
CA ILE A 68 15.18 10.34 -11.75
C ILE A 68 16.00 9.41 -10.84
N ILE A 69 17.23 9.82 -10.51
CA ILE A 69 18.13 9.05 -9.64
C ILE A 69 17.58 9.01 -8.21
N SER A 70 17.12 10.15 -7.67
CA SER A 70 16.55 10.16 -6.32
C SER A 70 15.25 9.35 -6.23
N ALA A 71 14.36 9.42 -7.24
CA ALA A 71 13.16 8.61 -7.31
C ALA A 71 13.45 7.10 -7.36
N GLY A 72 14.48 6.70 -8.12
CA GLY A 72 14.95 5.31 -8.17
C GLY A 72 15.47 4.81 -6.83
N VAL A 73 16.33 5.60 -6.16
CA VAL A 73 16.89 5.24 -4.85
C VAL A 73 15.80 5.14 -3.78
N ILE A 74 14.88 6.11 -3.73
CA ILE A 74 13.75 6.09 -2.78
C ILE A 74 12.87 4.86 -3.01
N SER A 75 12.58 4.51 -4.27
CA SER A 75 11.77 3.35 -4.60
C SER A 75 12.43 2.03 -4.17
N ILE A 76 13.75 1.90 -4.34
CA ILE A 76 14.51 0.72 -3.90
C ILE A 76 14.54 0.62 -2.37
N ILE A 77 14.72 1.74 -1.68
CA ILE A 77 14.72 1.78 -0.20
C ILE A 77 13.37 1.33 0.34
N ILE A 78 12.27 1.88 -0.19
CA ILE A 78 10.91 1.50 0.21
C ILE A 78 10.66 0.02 -0.07
N LEU A 79 11.03 -0.46 -1.25
CA LEU A 79 10.89 -1.87 -1.61
C LEU A 79 11.67 -2.78 -0.64
N GLY A 80 12.95 -2.47 -0.42
CA GLY A 80 13.82 -3.23 0.46
C GLY A 80 13.31 -3.22 1.91
N PHE A 81 12.79 -2.09 2.38
CA PHE A 81 12.18 -1.98 3.70
C PHE A 81 10.95 -2.87 3.83
N ILE A 82 10.01 -2.80 2.88
CA ILE A 82 8.80 -3.63 2.90
C ILE A 82 9.17 -5.12 2.84
N GLN A 83 10.09 -5.50 1.94
CA GLN A 83 10.48 -6.90 1.78
C GLN A 83 11.20 -7.43 3.03
N PHE A 84 12.11 -6.66 3.62
CA PHE A 84 12.86 -7.08 4.79
C PHE A 84 11.97 -7.15 6.05
N VAL A 85 11.16 -6.13 6.29
CA VAL A 85 10.34 -6.03 7.50
C VAL A 85 9.13 -6.95 7.43
N VAL A 86 8.39 -6.96 6.32
CA VAL A 86 7.13 -7.70 6.26
C VAL A 86 7.37 -9.18 5.94
N ILE A 87 8.22 -9.49 4.96
CA ILE A 87 8.36 -10.88 4.48
C ILE A 87 9.36 -11.68 5.32
N LEU A 88 10.51 -11.11 5.69
CA LEU A 88 11.52 -11.86 6.45
C LEU A 88 11.25 -11.86 7.96
N LYS A 89 10.86 -10.72 8.56
CA LYS A 89 10.73 -10.63 10.02
C LYS A 89 9.47 -11.30 10.57
N MET A 90 8.37 -11.34 9.81
CA MET A 90 7.13 -11.96 10.28
C MET A 90 7.28 -13.48 10.55
N PRO A 91 7.81 -14.30 9.61
CA PRO A 91 8.01 -15.73 9.86
C PRO A 91 9.08 -16.01 10.91
N GLU A 92 10.14 -15.19 10.98
CA GLU A 92 11.17 -15.27 12.02
C GLU A 92 10.57 -15.05 13.42
N ALA A 93 9.66 -14.08 13.56
CA ALA A 93 8.96 -13.82 14.81
C ALA A 93 8.07 -14.99 15.24
N ILE A 94 7.33 -15.59 14.29
CA ILE A 94 6.50 -16.78 14.55
C ILE A 94 7.36 -17.94 15.04
N THR A 95 8.48 -18.20 14.34
CA THR A 95 9.39 -19.30 14.68
C THR A 95 10.05 -19.08 16.04
N THR A 96 10.49 -17.85 16.33
CA THR A 96 11.13 -17.51 17.61
C THR A 96 10.17 -17.65 18.78
N ALA A 97 8.92 -17.22 18.61
CA ALA A 97 7.89 -17.41 19.63
C ALA A 97 7.52 -18.88 19.81
N GLU A 98 7.34 -19.65 18.73
CA GLU A 98 7.10 -21.09 18.81
C GLU A 98 8.24 -21.80 19.59
N LEU A 99 9.50 -21.45 19.29
CA LEU A 99 10.65 -21.98 20.03
C LEU A 99 10.65 -21.55 21.50
N PHE A 100 10.26 -20.32 21.84
CA PHE A 100 10.14 -19.88 23.23
C PHE A 100 9.06 -20.67 24.00
N PHE A 101 7.88 -20.85 23.40
CA PHE A 101 6.77 -21.57 24.04
C PHE A 101 7.03 -23.07 24.19
N THR A 102 7.67 -23.69 23.21
CA THR A 102 7.99 -25.13 23.27
C THR A 102 9.22 -25.43 24.12
N ASN A 103 10.29 -24.63 24.01
CA ASN A 103 11.56 -24.89 24.67
C ASN A 103 11.63 -24.37 26.11
N THR A 104 11.00 -23.23 26.42
CA THR A 104 11.03 -22.64 27.77
C THR A 104 9.84 -23.08 28.62
N LEU A 105 8.65 -23.18 28.03
CA LEU A 105 7.42 -23.48 28.76
C LEU A 105 6.98 -24.95 28.64
N GLY A 106 7.67 -25.77 27.86
CA GLY A 106 7.41 -27.20 27.71
C GLY A 106 6.03 -27.54 27.11
N MET A 107 5.38 -26.56 26.48
CA MET A 107 4.04 -26.71 25.90
C MET A 107 4.10 -27.49 24.57
N PRO A 108 2.98 -28.13 24.17
CA PRO A 108 2.93 -28.86 22.90
C PRO A 108 3.20 -27.96 21.70
N PHE A 109 3.74 -28.58 20.66
CA PHE A 109 4.00 -27.95 19.37
C PHE A 109 2.72 -27.28 18.84
N ASN A 110 2.86 -26.11 18.22
CA ASN A 110 1.83 -25.21 17.66
C ASN A 110 1.24 -24.18 18.65
N THR A 111 1.57 -24.22 19.94
CA THR A 111 1.00 -23.27 20.93
C THR A 111 1.44 -21.82 20.68
N GLY A 112 2.72 -21.60 20.37
CA GLY A 112 3.24 -20.25 20.09
C GLY A 112 2.72 -19.68 18.77
N SER A 113 2.51 -20.54 17.78
CA SER A 113 1.95 -20.21 16.47
C SER A 113 0.50 -19.76 16.57
N TRP A 114 -0.35 -20.50 17.30
CA TRP A 114 -1.74 -20.08 17.56
C TRP A 114 -1.80 -18.74 18.29
N PHE A 115 -0.95 -18.54 19.31
CA PHE A 115 -0.90 -17.29 20.06
C PHE A 115 -0.60 -16.08 19.17
N ILE A 116 0.38 -16.19 18.26
CA ILE A 116 0.68 -15.12 17.31
C ILE A 116 -0.46 -14.91 16.30
N VAL A 117 -1.09 -15.96 15.79
CA VAL A 117 -2.21 -15.81 14.86
C VAL A 117 -3.36 -15.03 15.52
N PHE A 118 -3.71 -15.35 16.76
CA PHE A 118 -4.75 -14.65 17.51
C PHE A 118 -4.39 -13.18 17.79
N ILE A 119 -3.13 -12.89 18.15
CA ILE A 119 -2.72 -11.51 18.41
C ILE A 119 -2.68 -10.67 17.13
N SER A 120 -2.19 -11.24 16.02
CA SER A 120 -2.21 -10.56 14.71
C SER A 120 -3.63 -10.32 14.21
N LEU A 121 -4.54 -11.29 14.38
CA LEU A 121 -5.95 -11.11 14.02
C LEU A 121 -6.61 -10.01 14.85
N THR A 122 -6.37 -9.99 16.16
CA THR A 122 -6.88 -8.93 17.05
C THR A 122 -6.33 -7.57 16.67
N PHE A 123 -5.03 -7.48 16.36
CA PHE A 123 -4.39 -6.24 15.90
C PHE A 123 -5.03 -5.70 14.61
N ILE A 124 -5.33 -6.57 13.64
CA ILE A 124 -6.00 -6.17 12.40
C ILE A 124 -7.43 -5.71 12.68
N LEU A 125 -8.20 -6.43 13.50
CA LEU A 125 -9.58 -6.06 13.83
C LEU A 125 -9.64 -4.72 14.58
N VAL A 126 -8.75 -4.50 15.55
CA VAL A 126 -8.62 -3.22 16.26
C VAL A 126 -8.15 -2.12 15.32
N GLY A 127 -7.21 -2.41 14.42
CA GLY A 127 -6.73 -1.46 13.41
C GLY A 127 -7.86 -1.01 12.49
N VAL A 128 -8.67 -1.94 11.98
CA VAL A 128 -9.83 -1.64 11.13
C VAL A 128 -10.89 -0.87 11.90
N TRP A 129 -11.19 -1.27 13.14
CA TRP A 129 -12.14 -0.53 13.98
C TRP A 129 -11.67 0.89 14.29
N ALA A 130 -10.38 1.06 14.58
CA ALA A 130 -9.77 2.37 14.76
C ALA A 130 -9.87 3.19 13.47
N THR A 131 -9.51 2.64 12.31
CA THR A 131 -9.61 3.34 11.02
C THR A 131 -11.04 3.77 10.71
N HIS A 132 -12.04 2.92 10.93
CA HIS A 132 -13.44 3.28 10.74
C HIS A 132 -13.87 4.44 11.65
N LYS A 133 -13.34 4.49 12.88
CA LYS A 133 -13.60 5.58 13.82
C LYS A 133 -12.91 6.89 13.42
N TYR A 134 -11.73 6.82 12.79
CA TYR A 134 -11.02 7.99 12.26
C TYR A 134 -11.60 8.50 10.93
N GLU A 135 -12.26 7.65 10.14
CA GLU A 135 -12.89 8.05 8.88
C GLU A 135 -14.11 8.97 9.12
N GLU A 136 -14.89 8.72 10.17
CA GLU A 136 -15.93 9.66 10.62
C GLU A 136 -15.32 11.02 11.00
N ASP A 137 -14.28 11.05 11.84
CA ASP A 137 -13.66 12.32 12.30
C ASP A 137 -13.04 13.15 11.15
N ILE A 138 -12.46 12.50 10.13
CA ILE A 138 -11.85 13.18 8.98
C ILE A 138 -12.91 13.75 8.03
N ASP A 139 -14.05 13.08 7.83
CA ASP A 139 -15.12 13.59 6.98
C ASP A 139 -15.83 14.81 7.62
N TYR A 140 -15.98 14.84 8.95
CA TYR A 140 -16.43 16.05 9.67
C TYR A 140 -15.41 17.19 9.61
N ALA A 141 -14.10 16.89 9.71
CA ALA A 141 -13.04 17.90 9.63
C ALA A 141 -12.87 18.48 8.20
N LEU A 142 -13.01 17.65 7.17
CA LEU A 142 -12.99 18.08 5.77
C LEU A 142 -14.28 18.81 5.38
N SER A 143 -15.45 18.38 5.85
CA SER A 143 -16.72 19.10 5.63
C SER A 143 -16.72 20.49 6.28
N GLY A 144 -16.19 20.63 7.51
CA GLY A 144 -16.05 21.93 8.18
C GLY A 144 -15.07 22.90 7.53
N SER A 145 -14.03 22.38 6.86
CA SER A 145 -13.01 23.19 6.17
C SER A 145 -13.35 23.46 4.69
N VAL A 146 -14.13 22.58 4.05
CA VAL A 146 -14.67 22.80 2.70
C VAL A 146 -15.82 23.81 2.71
N ILE A 147 -16.69 23.82 3.72
CA ILE A 147 -17.77 24.82 3.83
C ILE A 147 -17.22 26.24 4.09
N SER A 148 -16.11 26.38 4.83
CA SER A 148 -15.44 27.68 5.03
C SER A 148 -14.53 28.11 3.87
N GLY A 149 -14.06 27.16 3.03
CA GLY A 149 -13.27 27.44 1.83
C GLY A 149 -14.10 27.69 0.56
N PHE A 150 -15.36 27.22 0.51
CA PHE A 150 -16.23 27.39 -0.66
C PHE A 150 -17.01 28.72 -0.66
N ASP A 151 -17.16 29.36 0.51
CA ASP A 151 -17.89 30.63 0.65
C ASP A 151 -17.10 31.88 0.18
N PHE A 152 -15.79 31.75 -0.09
CA PHE A 152 -14.99 32.89 -0.59
C PHE A 152 -15.05 33.06 -2.12
N ARG A 153 -15.63 32.11 -2.87
CA ARG A 153 -15.63 32.15 -4.35
C ARG A 153 -16.90 32.72 -4.96
N THR A 154 -17.95 32.94 -4.19
CA THR A 154 -19.24 33.49 -4.67
C THR A 154 -19.41 34.99 -4.43
N SER A 155 -18.52 35.65 -3.68
CA SER A 155 -18.65 37.08 -3.37
C SER A 155 -18.02 38.04 -4.39
N CYS A 156 -17.32 37.55 -5.43
CA CYS A 156 -16.63 38.41 -6.41
C CYS A 156 -17.29 38.43 -7.80
N GLU A 157 -18.49 37.88 -7.97
CA GLU A 157 -19.19 37.83 -9.27
C GLU A 157 -20.57 38.52 -9.18
N GLY A 158 -20.55 39.76 -8.70
CA GLY A 158 -21.77 40.57 -8.59
C GLY A 158 -21.50 41.94 -8.01
N THR A 159 -20.90 42.83 -8.82
CA THR A 159 -21.16 44.28 -8.87
C THR A 159 -20.27 44.87 -9.98
N ASP A 160 -20.96 45.39 -11.00
CA ASP A 160 -20.58 46.47 -11.93
C ASP A 160 -19.73 46.10 -13.17
#